data_AF-A0A7S3H0N7-F1
#
_entry.id   AF-A0A7S3H0N7-F1
#
_cell.length_a   1.000
_cell.length_b   1.000
_cell.length_c   1.000
_cell.angle_alpha   90.00
_cell.angle_beta   90.00
_cell.angle_gamma   90.00
#
_symmetry.space_group_name_H-M   'P 1'
#
loop_
_entity.id
_entity.type
_entity.pdbx_description
1 polymer ?
#
loop_
_entity_poly.entity_id
_entity_poly.type
_entity_poly.pdbx_seq_one_letter_code
_entity_poly.pdbx_strand_id
1 'polypeptide(L)'
;LVIYIMRRTFKLLVESSHGVHATATKGFNADIAKVYNAARPTYPAAALDKVNHLLNIDKGAVNHDSTVVELGAGTGKFTTTFLNYSKTAHVRLQYPAIQNMKYIATEPSDG
;
A
#
# COMPACT_ATOMS: atom_id res chain seq x y z
N LEU A 1 -3.95 -8.80 -1.66
CA LEU A 1 -3.08 -7.70 -2.11
C LEU A 1 -2.76 -7.96 -3.57
N VAL A 2 -3.39 -7.22 -4.48
CA VAL A 2 -3.09 -7.28 -5.91
C VAL A 2 -2.15 -6.12 -6.19
N ILE A 3 -0.91 -6.40 -6.57
CA ILE A 3 0.10 -5.39 -6.91
C ILE A 3 0.10 -5.26 -8.43
N TYR A 4 -0.25 -4.09 -8.95
CA TYR A 4 -0.29 -3.83 -10.39
C TYR A 4 0.92 -3.00 -10.80
N ILE A 5 1.77 -3.55 -11.67
CA ILE A 5 2.90 -2.82 -12.27
C ILE A 5 2.39 -2.28 -13.61
N MET A 6 2.00 -1.00 -13.65
CA MET A 6 1.40 -0.40 -14.84
C MET A 6 2.43 0.26 -15.77
N ARG A 7 2.42 -0.14 -17.05
CA ARG A 7 3.01 0.62 -18.16
C ARG A 7 1.88 1.22 -19.04
N ARG A 8 1.63 2.51 -18.81
CA ARG A 8 0.77 3.49 -19.55
C ARG A 8 -0.76 3.30 -19.58
N THR A 9 -1.39 4.43 -19.19
CA THR A 9 -2.75 4.99 -19.41
C THR A 9 -3.97 4.10 -19.26
N PHE A 10 -4.74 4.32 -18.18
CA PHE A 10 -6.09 3.76 -18.02
C PHE A 10 -7.09 4.86 -17.59
N LYS A 11 -8.25 4.89 -18.23
CA LYS A 11 -9.37 5.82 -17.96
C LYS A 11 -10.39 5.08 -17.10
N LEU A 12 -10.55 5.48 -15.84
CA LEU A 12 -11.47 4.85 -14.88
C LEU A 12 -12.88 5.43 -15.00
N LEU A 13 -13.87 4.56 -15.20
CA LEU A 13 -15.28 4.83 -14.99
C LEU A 13 -15.61 4.50 -13.53
N VAL A 14 -16.13 5.46 -12.78
CA VAL A 14 -16.56 5.31 -11.38
C VAL A 14 -18.08 5.20 -11.35
N GLU A 15 -18.61 4.06 -10.91
CA GLU A 15 -20.00 3.92 -10.48
C GLU A 15 -20.06 3.97 -8.95
N SER A 16 -21.08 4.65 -8.42
CA SER A 16 -21.07 5.24 -7.08
C SER A 16 -21.93 4.45 -6.06
N SER A 17 -21.32 4.09 -4.93
CA SER A 17 -21.91 3.26 -3.86
C SER A 17 -22.43 4.07 -2.65
N HIS A 18 -23.23 5.11 -2.90
CA HIS A 18 -23.65 6.12 -1.92
C HIS A 18 -24.41 5.61 -0.67
N GLY A 19 -24.95 4.38 -0.65
CA GLY A 19 -25.81 3.89 0.44
C GLY A 19 -25.08 3.29 1.65
N VAL A 20 -23.89 2.71 1.46
CA VAL A 20 -23.15 2.01 2.53
C VAL A 20 -22.29 2.98 3.35
N HIS A 21 -21.90 4.10 2.74
CA HIS A 21 -20.99 5.09 3.31
C HIS A 21 -21.54 5.72 4.60
N ALA A 22 -22.78 6.24 4.59
CA ALA A 22 -23.34 6.96 5.74
C ALA A 22 -23.48 6.13 7.04
N THR A 23 -23.63 4.80 6.92
CA THR A 23 -23.74 3.90 8.09
C THR A 23 -22.36 3.52 8.61
N ALA A 24 -21.37 3.35 7.73
CA ALA A 24 -19.99 3.10 8.12
C ALA A 24 -19.36 4.31 8.81
N THR A 25 -19.59 5.53 8.31
CA THR A 25 -19.05 6.77 8.90
C THR A 25 -19.61 7.06 10.29
N LYS A 26 -20.88 6.70 10.57
CA LYS A 26 -21.50 6.88 11.90
C LYS A 26 -20.95 5.94 12.98
N GLY A 27 -20.47 4.75 12.60
CA GLY A 27 -19.84 3.79 13.53
C GLY A 27 -18.34 4.02 13.74
N PHE A 28 -17.68 4.70 12.79
CA PHE A 28 -16.27 5.09 12.83
C PHE A 28 -16.12 6.53 13.33
N ASN A 29 -16.30 6.78 14.63
CA ASN A 29 -15.82 8.03 15.21
C ASN A 29 -14.28 8.02 15.31
N ALA A 30 -13.64 9.20 15.34
CA ALA A 30 -12.18 9.31 15.27
C ALA A 30 -11.45 8.56 16.40
N ASP A 31 -12.09 8.39 17.56
CA ASP A 31 -11.52 7.69 18.71
C ASP A 31 -11.62 6.17 18.57
N ILE A 32 -12.74 5.64 18.09
CA ILE A 32 -12.90 4.21 17.77
C ILE A 32 -12.01 3.83 16.60
N ALA A 33 -11.82 4.71 15.61
CA ALA A 33 -10.91 4.49 14.49
C ALA A 33 -9.45 4.30 14.96
N LYS A 34 -9.00 5.07 15.95
CA LYS A 34 -7.66 4.91 16.55
C LYS A 34 -7.52 3.59 17.29
N VAL A 35 -8.49 3.23 18.13
CA VAL A 35 -8.48 1.96 18.88
C VAL A 35 -8.53 0.77 17.92
N TYR A 36 -9.38 0.83 16.90
CA TYR A 36 -9.48 -0.19 15.86
C TYR A 36 -8.18 -0.34 15.06
N ASN A 37 -7.55 0.77 14.66
CA ASN A 37 -6.27 0.73 13.95
C ASN A 37 -5.14 0.14 14.81
N ALA A 38 -5.13 0.42 16.11
CA ALA A 38 -4.15 -0.10 17.06
C ALA A 38 -4.37 -1.60 17.36
N ALA A 39 -5.61 -2.05 17.48
CA ALA A 39 -5.95 -3.45 17.78
C ALA A 39 -5.71 -4.41 16.61
N ARG A 40 -5.69 -3.90 15.37
CA ARG A 40 -5.42 -4.73 14.19
C ARG A 40 -3.98 -5.27 14.23
N PRO A 41 -3.75 -6.57 13.97
CA PRO A 41 -2.40 -7.11 13.81
C PRO A 41 -1.59 -6.32 12.78
N THR A 42 -0.29 -6.19 13.04
CA THR A 42 0.65 -5.62 12.06
C THR A 42 1.00 -6.65 10.99
N TYR A 43 1.59 -6.19 9.89
CA TYR A 43 2.05 -7.07 8.83
C TYR A 43 3.33 -7.80 9.27
N PRO A 44 3.39 -9.14 9.21
CA PRO A 44 4.57 -9.89 9.60
C PRO A 44 5.71 -9.64 8.60
N ALA A 45 6.95 -9.64 9.08
CA ALA A 45 8.14 -9.40 8.27
C ALA A 45 8.20 -10.31 7.03
N ALA A 46 7.86 -11.59 7.17
CA ALA A 46 7.84 -12.55 6.05
C ALA A 46 6.85 -12.16 4.93
N ALA A 47 5.72 -11.53 5.26
CA ALA A 47 4.78 -11.06 4.24
C ALA A 47 5.32 -9.82 3.51
N LEU A 48 5.95 -8.90 4.25
CA LEU A 48 6.57 -7.70 3.69
C LEU A 48 7.79 -8.05 2.82
N ASP A 49 8.59 -9.01 3.26
CA ASP A 49 9.73 -9.54 2.52
C ASP A 49 9.29 -10.17 1.19
N LYS A 50 8.18 -10.92 1.20
CA LYS A 50 7.59 -11.46 -0.03
C LYS A 50 7.18 -10.37 -1.02
N VAL A 51 6.68 -9.23 -0.55
CA VAL A 51 6.37 -8.08 -1.42
C VAL A 51 7.64 -7.49 -2.02
N ASN A 52 8.68 -7.26 -1.20
CA ASN A 52 9.98 -6.79 -1.71
C ASN A 52 10.57 -7.76 -2.73
N HIS A 53 10.50 -9.07 -2.45
CA HIS A 53 10.95 -10.09 -3.37
C HIS A 53 10.21 -10.00 -4.71
N LEU A 54 8.88 -9.87 -4.72
CA LEU A 54 8.10 -9.73 -5.94
C LEU A 54 8.46 -8.47 -6.74
N LEU A 55 8.67 -7.34 -6.07
CA LEU A 55 9.11 -6.09 -6.71
C LEU A 55 10.53 -6.19 -7.28
N ASN A 56 11.38 -7.06 -6.70
CA ASN A 56 12.77 -7.25 -7.12
C ASN A 56 12.97 -8.38 -8.16
N ILE A 57 12.05 -9.35 -8.26
CA ILE A 57 12.11 -10.45 -9.25
C ILE A 57 11.96 -9.93 -10.67
N ASP A 58 11.32 -8.78 -10.85
CA ASP A 58 11.14 -8.14 -12.15
C ASP A 58 12.44 -7.47 -12.65
N LYS A 59 13.52 -8.25 -12.72
CA LYS A 59 14.93 -7.89 -12.97
C LYS A 59 15.23 -7.32 -14.37
N GLY A 60 14.20 -6.92 -15.12
CA GLY A 60 14.31 -6.15 -16.37
C GLY A 60 13.22 -5.08 -16.53
N ALA A 61 12.24 -5.02 -15.63
CA ALA A 61 11.11 -4.10 -15.70
C ALA A 61 11.20 -2.98 -14.64
N VAL A 62 11.84 -3.26 -13.51
CA VAL A 62 11.96 -2.34 -12.38
C VAL A 62 13.36 -1.73 -12.33
N ASN A 63 13.47 -0.49 -12.81
CA ASN A 63 14.63 0.38 -12.57
C ASN A 63 14.31 1.38 -11.44
N HIS A 64 15.27 2.23 -11.08
CA HIS A 64 15.08 3.28 -10.06
C HIS A 64 13.92 4.25 -10.36
N ASP A 65 13.41 4.30 -11.58
CA ASP A 65 12.29 5.18 -11.99
C ASP A 65 10.91 4.52 -11.84
N SER A 66 10.88 3.27 -11.37
CA SER A 66 9.64 2.52 -11.28
C SER A 66 8.75 3.04 -10.15
N THR A 67 7.45 3.07 -10.43
CA THR A 67 6.43 3.53 -9.49
C THR A 67 5.57 2.36 -9.01
N VAL A 68 5.50 2.18 -7.69
CA VAL A 68 4.57 1.26 -7.04
C VAL A 68 3.31 2.03 -6.67
N VAL A 69 2.15 1.51 -7.05
CA VAL A 69 0.85 2.09 -6.70
C VAL A 69 0.09 1.13 -5.79
N GLU A 70 -0.27 1.59 -4.60
CA GLU A 70 -1.19 0.93 -3.69
C GLU A 70 -2.60 1.48 -3.91
N LEU A 71 -3.51 0.60 -4.33
CA LEU A 71 -4.92 0.89 -4.56
C LEU A 71 -5.73 0.53 -3.33
N GLY A 72 -6.55 1.46 -2.84
CA GLY A 72 -7.35 1.24 -1.63
C GLY A 72 -6.47 1.18 -0.37
N ALA A 73 -5.58 2.15 -0.22
CA ALA A 73 -4.64 2.19 0.90
C ALA A 73 -5.34 2.36 2.26
N GLY A 74 -6.62 2.76 2.27
CA GLY A 74 -7.43 2.98 3.45
C GLY A 74 -6.71 3.91 4.42
N THR A 75 -6.39 3.39 5.61
CA THR A 75 -5.71 4.16 6.66
C THR A 75 -4.20 4.30 6.47
N GLY A 76 -3.63 3.78 5.37
CA GLY A 76 -2.20 3.82 5.09
C GLY A 76 -1.35 2.87 5.94
N LYS A 77 -1.97 2.02 6.77
CA LYS A 77 -1.23 1.12 7.69
C LYS A 77 -0.26 0.21 6.95
N PHE A 78 -0.66 -0.33 5.80
CA PHE A 78 0.25 -1.13 4.98
C PHE A 78 1.39 -0.27 4.44
N THR A 79 1.08 0.84 3.77
CA THR A 79 2.05 1.81 3.24
C THR A 79 3.13 2.13 4.27
N THR A 80 2.74 2.58 5.48
CA THR A 80 3.70 2.97 6.52
C THR A 80 4.52 1.79 7.01
N THR A 81 3.88 0.63 7.25
CA THR A 81 4.57 -0.57 7.75
C THR A 81 5.58 -1.10 6.73
N PHE A 82 5.16 -1.17 5.46
CA PHE A 82 6.00 -1.63 4.36
C PHE A 82 7.19 -0.70 4.13
N LEU A 83 6.97 0.61 4.01
CA LEU A 83 8.06 1.57 3.81
C LEU A 83 9.06 1.58 4.95
N ASN A 84 8.60 1.44 6.20
CA ASN A 84 9.50 1.33 7.36
C ASN A 84 10.31 0.04 7.31
N TYR A 85 9.67 -1.09 7.02
CA TYR A 85 10.35 -2.37 6.88
C TYR A 85 11.39 -2.37 5.75
N SER A 86 11.02 -1.87 4.57
CA SER A 86 11.89 -1.83 3.39
C SER A 86 13.12 -0.94 3.54
N LYS A 87 13.11 -0.02 4.51
CA LYS A 87 14.26 0.84 4.87
C LYS A 87 15.19 0.22 5.92
N THR A 88 14.84 -0.92 6.52
CA THR A 88 15.72 -1.58 7.50
C THR A 88 17.00 -2.11 6.83
N ALA A 89 18.13 -2.05 7.53
CA ALA A 89 19.46 -2.29 6.92
C ALA A 89 19.55 -3.64 6.17
N HIS A 90 19.04 -4.73 6.75
CA HIS A 90 19.07 -6.04 6.11
C HIS A 90 18.27 -6.08 4.80
N VAL A 91 17.07 -5.48 4.78
CA VAL A 91 16.21 -5.42 3.59
C VAL A 91 16.81 -4.53 2.51
N ARG A 92 17.44 -3.40 2.89
CA ARG A 92 18.12 -2.50 1.93
C ARG A 92 19.24 -3.19 1.18
N LEU A 93 20.04 -3.99 1.88
CA LEU A 93 21.14 -4.75 1.29
C LEU A 93 20.62 -5.87 0.38
N GLN A 94 19.51 -6.50 0.77
CA GLN A 94 18.91 -7.61 0.03
C GLN A 94 18.16 -7.14 -1.24
N TYR A 95 17.54 -5.95 -1.21
CA TYR A 95 16.75 -5.39 -2.31
C TYR A 95 17.14 -3.93 -2.64
N PRO A 96 18.34 -3.70 -3.20
CA PRO A 96 18.85 -2.36 -3.45
C PRO A 96 18.04 -1.56 -4.48
N ALA A 97 17.43 -2.23 -5.47
CA ALA A 97 16.67 -1.57 -6.53
C ALA A 97 15.40 -0.86 -6.01
N ILE A 98 14.79 -1.40 -4.93
CA ILE A 98 13.53 -0.91 -4.37
C ILE A 98 13.71 0.43 -3.63
N GLN A 99 14.93 0.73 -3.19
CA GLN A 99 15.21 1.90 -2.35
C GLN A 99 14.94 3.24 -3.04
N ASN A 100 14.95 3.25 -4.36
CA ASN A 100 14.77 4.47 -5.16
C ASN A 100 13.41 4.52 -5.86
N MET A 101 12.54 3.52 -5.65
CA MET A 101 11.23 3.50 -6.28
C MET A 101 10.31 4.58 -5.72
N LYS A 102 9.49 5.17 -6.59
CA LYS A 102 8.40 6.03 -6.15
C LYS A 102 7.25 5.18 -5.63
N TYR A 103 6.74 5.45 -4.45
CA TYR A 103 5.56 4.78 -3.89
C TYR A 103 4.38 5.76 -3.83
N ILE A 104 3.23 5.36 -4.37
CA ILE A 104 2.00 6.15 -4.35
C ILE A 104 0.91 5.30 -3.70
N ALA A 105 0.35 5.79 -2.60
CA ALA A 105 -0.82 5.21 -1.97
C ALA A 105 -2.05 6.03 -2.35
N THR A 106 -3.10 5.37 -2.82
CA THR A 106 -4.35 6.01 -3.26
C THR A 106 -5.54 5.41 -2.53
N GLU A 107 -6.46 6.27 -2.13
CA GLU A 107 -7.76 5.89 -1.55
C GLU A 107 -8.83 6.70 -2.31
N PRO A 108 -9.77 6.06 -3.03
CA PRO A 108 -10.77 6.76 -3.83
C PRO A 108 -11.92 7.35 -2.99
N SER A 109 -12.00 7.03 -1.70
CA SER A 109 -13.02 7.56 -0.80
C SER A 109 -12.42 8.55 0.20
N ASP A 110 -13.12 9.66 0.51
CA ASP A 110 -12.65 10.66 1.48
C ASP A 110 -12.65 10.18 2.96
N GLY A 111 -12.94 8.89 3.19
CA GLY A 111 -13.15 8.31 4.52
C GLY A 111 -14.60 8.40 4.98
#